data_AF-A0A3B8VUG2-F1
#
_entry.id   AF-A0A3B8VUG2-F1
#
_cell.length_a   1.000
_cell.length_b   1.000
_cell.length_c   1.000
_cell.angle_alpha   90.00
_cell.angle_beta   90.00
_cell.angle_gamma   90.00
#
_symmetry.space_group_name_H-M   'P 1'
#
loop_
_entity.id
_entity.type
_entity.pdbx_description
1 polymer ?
#
loop_
_entity_poly.entity_id
_entity_poly.type
_entity_poly.pdbx_seq_one_letter_code
_entity_poly.pdbx_strand_id
1 'polypeptide(L)' 'VAYAASVGSIPYPLLADFEPKGAMSKLYGVYNEERGTANRSVFIIDKEGIVRWKQEFGNAADIDPKAIMAEIDKL' A
#
# COMPACT_ATOMS: atom_id res chain seq x y z
N VAL A 1 15.06 -3.25 -7.77
CA VAL A 1 15.82 -1.97 -7.79
C VAL A 1 15.74 -1.19 -9.11
N ALA A 2 15.50 -1.83 -10.26
CA ALA A 2 15.38 -1.12 -11.55
C ALA A 2 14.25 -0.06 -11.58
N TYR A 3 13.08 -0.38 -11.01
CA TYR A 3 11.94 0.55 -11.00
C TYR A 3 12.19 1.80 -10.15
N ALA A 4 12.74 1.63 -8.94
CA ALA A 4 13.04 2.76 -8.06
C ALA A 4 14.04 3.73 -8.70
N ALA A 5 15.05 3.20 -9.41
CA ALA A 5 16.00 4.01 -10.16
C ALA A 5 15.34 4.72 -11.36
N SER A 6 14.42 4.06 -12.08
CA SER A 6 13.76 4.65 -13.25
C SER A 6 12.83 5.82 -12.94
N VAL A 7 12.30 5.91 -11.73
CA VAL A 7 11.39 7.00 -11.32
C VAL A 7 12.07 8.12 -10.56
N GLY A 8 13.40 8.21 -10.62
CA GLY A 8 14.18 9.28 -9.99
C GLY A 8 14.63 8.99 -8.56
N SER A 9 14.74 7.72 -8.17
CA SER A 9 15.11 7.25 -6.84
C SER A 9 14.10 7.63 -5.76
N ILE A 10 13.37 6.63 -5.30
CA ILE A 10 12.36 6.78 -4.25
C ILE A 10 13.07 6.81 -2.87
N PRO A 11 12.78 7.79 -1.98
CA PRO A 11 13.46 7.92 -0.70
C PRO A 11 12.98 6.93 0.38
N TYR A 12 12.09 6.00 0.04
CA TYR A 12 11.50 5.01 0.93
C TYR A 12 11.64 3.60 0.35
N PRO A 13 11.63 2.55 1.20
CA PRO A 13 11.84 1.18 0.75
C PRO A 13 10.71 0.73 -0.19
N LEU A 14 11.08 0.10 -1.30
CA LEU A 14 10.17 -0.60 -2.19
C LEU A 14 10.20 -2.10 -1.86
N LEU A 15 9.12 -2.61 -1.31
CA LEU A 15 8.99 -4.02 -0.92
C LEU A 15 8.44 -4.86 -2.08
N ALA A 16 8.76 -6.15 -2.08
CA ALA A 16 8.25 -7.13 -3.05
C ALA A 16 7.60 -8.32 -2.32
N ASP A 17 6.30 -8.53 -2.53
CA ASP A 17 5.51 -9.65 -2.00
C ASP A 17 5.56 -10.84 -2.97
N PHE A 18 6.77 -11.36 -3.20
CA PHE A 18 7.06 -12.29 -4.29
C PHE A 18 6.91 -13.77 -3.89
N GLU A 19 7.44 -14.18 -2.74
CA GLU A 19 7.42 -15.58 -2.29
C GLU A 19 7.26 -15.68 -0.77
N PRO A 20 6.18 -16.31 -0.25
CA PRO A 20 5.06 -16.89 -0.99
C PRO A 20 4.24 -15.78 -1.67
N LYS A 21 3.90 -15.98 -2.95
CA LYS A 21 3.26 -14.93 -3.77
C LYS A 21 2.01 -14.38 -3.12
N GLY A 22 2.02 -13.07 -2.84
CA GLY A 22 0.87 -12.39 -2.30
C GLY A 22 0.58 -12.73 -0.83
N ALA A 23 1.48 -13.38 -0.10
CA ALA A 23 1.24 -13.80 1.28
C ALA A 23 0.87 -12.60 2.17
N MET A 24 1.60 -11.48 2.04
CA MET A 24 1.29 -10.27 2.79
C MET A 24 -0.03 -9.67 2.31
N SER A 25 -0.20 -9.53 1.00
CA SER A 25 -1.42 -8.97 0.41
C SER A 25 -2.68 -9.75 0.83
N LYS A 26 -2.58 -11.07 1.01
CA LYS A 26 -3.65 -11.94 1.52
C LYS A 26 -3.93 -11.68 3.00
N LEU A 27 -2.90 -11.55 3.83
CA LEU A 27 -3.04 -11.23 5.25
C LEU A 27 -3.73 -9.88 5.48
N TYR A 28 -3.42 -8.87 4.64
CA TYR A 28 -4.08 -7.56 4.67
C TYR A 28 -5.46 -7.54 3.96
N GLY A 29 -5.88 -8.67 3.38
CA GLY A 29 -7.17 -8.81 2.70
C GLY A 29 -7.32 -7.91 1.48
N VAL A 30 -6.23 -7.68 0.74
CA VAL A 30 -6.20 -6.85 -0.48
C VAL A 30 -5.68 -7.61 -1.69
N TYR A 31 -5.41 -8.90 -1.56
CA TYR A 31 -4.96 -9.71 -2.69
C TYR A 31 -6.10 -9.98 -3.65
N ASN A 32 -5.88 -9.68 -4.93
CA ASN A 32 -6.79 -9.99 -6.01
C ASN A 32 -6.42 -11.35 -6.60
N GLU A 33 -7.22 -12.37 -6.29
CA GLU A 33 -6.99 -13.75 -6.77
C GLU A 33 -7.09 -13.86 -8.30
N GLU A 34 -7.98 -13.09 -8.95
CA GLU A 34 -8.15 -13.12 -10.41
C GLU A 34 -6.96 -12.51 -11.15
N ARG A 35 -6.44 -11.37 -10.66
CA ARG A 35 -5.29 -10.67 -11.26
C ARG A 35 -3.94 -11.21 -10.78
N GLY A 36 -3.92 -11.95 -9.67
CA GLY A 36 -2.72 -12.48 -9.04
C GLY A 36 -1.79 -11.39 -8.47
N THR A 37 -2.36 -10.25 -8.06
CA THR A 37 -1.65 -9.07 -7.53
C THR A 37 -2.44 -8.44 -6.39
N ALA A 38 -1.80 -7.60 -5.57
CA ALA A 38 -2.55 -6.74 -4.64
C ALA A 38 -3.47 -5.75 -5.41
N ASN A 39 -4.65 -5.50 -4.86
CA ASN A 39 -5.43 -4.31 -5.16
C ASN A 39 -4.62 -3.07 -4.75
N ARG A 40 -4.94 -1.94 -5.36
CA ARG A 40 -4.33 -0.67 -4.96
C ARG A 40 -4.93 -0.24 -3.64
N SER A 41 -4.12 -0.20 -2.59
CA SER A 41 -4.61 0.04 -1.24
C SER A 41 -3.62 0.88 -0.44
N VAL A 42 -4.14 1.69 0.47
CA VAL A 42 -3.35 2.48 1.42
C VAL A 42 -3.78 2.10 2.83
N PHE A 43 -2.80 1.99 3.72
CA PHE A 43 -2.98 1.65 5.12
C PHE A 43 -2.27 2.68 5.98
N ILE A 44 -2.88 3.05 7.11
CA ILE A 44 -2.24 3.83 8.17
C ILE A 44 -2.07 2.90 9.35
N ILE A 45 -0.81 2.72 9.76
CA ILE A 45 -0.41 1.89 10.88
C ILE A 45 0.20 2.81 11.93
N ASP A 46 -0.28 2.72 13.17
CA ASP A 46 0.26 3.52 14.26
C ASP A 46 1.58 2.97 14.83
N LYS A 47 2.11 3.63 15.85
CA LYS A 47 3.37 3.23 16.51
C LYS A 47 3.29 1.92 17.29
N GLU A 48 2.08 1.46 17.63
CA GLU A 48 1.84 0.19 18.30
C GLU A 48 1.70 -0.97 17.31
N GLY A 49 1.74 -0.69 16.00
CA GLY A 49 1.60 -1.67 14.94
C GLY A 49 0.14 -1.97 14.58
N ILE A 50 -0.80 -1.16 15.03
CA ILE A 50 -2.24 -1.36 14.77
C ILE A 50 -2.63 -0.62 13.50
N VAL A 51 -3.35 -1.31 12.61
CA VAL A 51 -3.97 -0.70 11.43
C VAL A 51 -5.14 0.17 11.90
N ARG A 52 -4.96 1.49 11.82
CA ARG A 52 -5.99 2.47 12.21
C ARG A 52 -6.92 2.82 11.05
N TRP A 53 -6.43 2.68 9.83
CA TRP A 53 -7.21 2.96 8.64
C TRP A 53 -6.70 2.14 7.45
N LYS A 54 -7.64 1.72 6.59
CA LYS A 54 -7.42 0.99 5.35
C LYS A 54 -8.39 1.52 4.30
N GLN A 55 -7.91 1.80 3.09
CA GLN A 55 -8.75 2.07 1.94
C GLN A 55 -8.22 1.42 0.66
N GLU A 56 -9.12 0.87 -0.14
CA GLU A 56 -8.84 0.32 -1.47
C GLU A 56 -9.31 1.29 -2.55
N PHE A 57 -8.55 1.37 -3.63
CA PHE A 57 -8.77 2.30 -4.74
C PHE A 57 -8.87 1.54 -6.06
N GLY A 58 -9.87 1.89 -6.87
CA GLY A 58 -9.99 1.36 -8.23
C GLY A 58 -8.92 1.96 -9.16
N ASN A 59 -8.69 3.27 -9.06
CA ASN A 59 -7.72 4.00 -9.88
C ASN A 59 -6.63 4.65 -9.02
N ALA A 60 -5.44 4.83 -9.60
CA ALA A 60 -4.35 5.58 -8.97
C ALA A 60 -4.68 7.07 -8.83
N ALA A 61 -5.48 7.61 -9.76
CA ALA A 61 -5.89 9.01 -9.75
C ALA A 61 -6.82 9.36 -8.57
N ASP A 62 -7.47 8.36 -7.98
CA ASP A 62 -8.41 8.56 -6.86
C ASP A 62 -7.68 8.71 -5.51
N ILE A 63 -6.35 8.47 -5.48
CA ILE A 63 -5.55 8.62 -4.27
C ILE A 63 -5.27 10.11 -4.07
N ASP A 64 -5.96 10.72 -3.11
CA ASP A 64 -5.67 12.08 -2.64
C ASP A 64 -4.75 12.02 -1.41
N PRO A 65 -3.48 12.47 -1.52
CA PRO A 65 -2.57 12.55 -0.40
C PRO A 65 -3.09 13.43 0.74
N LYS A 66 -3.84 14.51 0.43
CA LYS A 66 -4.36 15.41 1.47
C LYS A 66 -5.39 14.71 2.34
N ALA A 67 -6.25 13.89 1.73
CA ALA A 67 -7.21 13.08 2.48
C ALA A 67 -6.49 12.08 3.40
N ILE A 68 -5.43 11.43 2.92
CA ILE A 68 -4.63 10.49 3.74
C ILE A 68 -3.96 11.22 4.90
N MET A 69 -3.37 12.39 4.66
CA MET A 69 -2.76 13.21 5.72
C MET A 69 -3.78 13.65 6.76
N ALA A 70 -4.99 14.03 6.33
CA ALA A 70 -6.07 14.38 7.24
C ALA A 70 -6.54 13.19 8.11
N GLU A 71 -6.42 11.95 7.63
CA GLU A 71 -6.66 10.77 8.47
C GLU A 71 -5.53 10.51 9.47
N ILE A 72 -4.29 10.84 9.11
CA ILE A 72 -3.16 10.79 10.05
C ILE A 72 -3.35 11.82 11.18
N ASP A 73 -3.83 13.02 10.87
CA ASP A 73 -4.06 14.09 11.86
C ASP A 73 -5.14 13.75 12.91
N LYS A 74 -5.97 12.73 12.66
CA LYS A 74 -7.02 12.27 13.60
C LYS A 74 -6.52 11.24 14.61
N LEU A 75 -5.30 10.72 14.46
CA LEU A 75 -4.70 9.65 15.27
C LEU A 75 -3.67 10.21 16.25
#